data_AF-A0A3D8WWR1-F1
#
_entry.id   AF-A0A3D8WWR1-F1
#
_cell.length_a   1.000
_cell.length_b   1.000
_cell.length_c   1.000
_cell.angle_alpha   90.00
_cell.angle_beta   90.00
_cell.angle_gamma   90.00
#
_symmetry.space_group_name_H-M   'P 1'
#
loop_
_entity.id
_entity.type
_entity.pdbx_description
1 polymer ?
#
loop_
_entity_poly.entity_id
_entity_poly.type
_entity_poly.pdbx_seq_one_letter_code
_entity_poly.pdbx_strand_id
1 'polypeptide(L)'
;MKKRTYIDLSHVIEDGVITHKGLPAPIICDYLSREESKKLYEPGTEFQIGKIEMVTNTGTYIDVPFHRYKDGADLAQTAIDKTAGLEGIVVSVDPTLTAIDESHFQHVDVKGKAVLIHTGWDRYWNTDDYLENHPYLTESAAAYLVSQQPALVGIDSMNIDDTKGKARPAHTLLLGSDIVIAEHLCHLDQLTESFLFYAVPPKIKGSGTFPVRAFAEVQRK
;
A
#
# COMPACT_ATOMS: atom_id res chain seq x y z
N MET A 1 -10.04 17.23 -25.25
CA MET A 1 -9.94 16.84 -23.83
C MET A 1 -8.60 16.14 -23.64
N LYS A 2 -7.79 16.50 -22.64
CA LYS A 2 -6.54 15.78 -22.36
C LYS A 2 -6.87 14.33 -22.01
N LYS A 3 -6.14 13.36 -22.59
CA LYS A 3 -6.36 11.94 -22.34
C LYS A 3 -5.77 11.57 -20.98
N ARG A 4 -6.62 11.14 -20.04
CA ARG A 4 -6.19 10.59 -18.75
C ARG A 4 -5.55 9.22 -18.98
N THR A 5 -4.44 8.97 -18.31
CA THR A 5 -3.78 7.66 -18.28
C THR A 5 -3.68 7.22 -16.82
N TYR A 6 -3.88 5.93 -16.58
CA TYR A 6 -3.79 5.35 -15.24
C TYR A 6 -2.60 4.40 -15.20
N ILE A 7 -1.78 4.54 -14.16
CA ILE A 7 -0.64 3.67 -13.90
C ILE A 7 -1.00 2.83 -12.68
N ASP A 8 -0.95 1.51 -12.85
CA ASP A 8 -1.24 0.56 -11.79
C ASP A 8 0.00 0.38 -10.91
N LEU A 9 -0.15 0.65 -9.62
CA LEU A 9 0.93 0.67 -8.62
C LEU A 9 0.79 -0.49 -7.63
N SER A 10 0.06 -1.54 -8.02
CA SER A 10 -0.21 -2.69 -7.16
C SER A 10 0.36 -3.99 -7.69
N HIS A 11 0.89 -4.80 -6.78
CA HIS A 11 1.21 -6.18 -7.09
C HIS A 11 -0.05 -7.06 -7.17
N VAL A 12 0.03 -8.11 -7.99
CA VAL A 12 -1.03 -9.13 -8.09
C VAL A 12 -1.08 -9.95 -6.81
N ILE A 13 -2.29 -10.17 -6.29
CA ILE A 13 -2.54 -11.12 -5.20
C ILE A 13 -3.01 -12.43 -5.82
N GLU A 14 -2.23 -13.48 -5.64
CA GLU A 14 -2.50 -14.82 -6.13
C GLU A 14 -2.50 -15.83 -4.97
N ASP A 15 -3.17 -16.97 -5.16
CA ASP A 15 -3.19 -18.07 -4.19
C ASP A 15 -1.76 -18.48 -3.82
N GLY A 16 -1.45 -18.57 -2.53
CA GLY A 16 -0.14 -19.00 -2.07
C GLY A 16 0.97 -17.94 -2.07
N VAL A 17 0.72 -16.69 -2.52
CA VAL A 17 1.74 -15.63 -2.49
C VAL A 17 2.16 -15.29 -1.05
N ILE A 18 3.46 -15.20 -0.80
CA ILE A 18 4.02 -14.87 0.51
C ILE A 18 4.48 -13.41 0.50
N THR A 19 3.83 -12.57 1.30
CA THR A 19 4.11 -11.11 1.35
C THR A 19 4.83 -10.69 2.63
N HIS A 20 4.83 -11.54 3.65
CA HIS A 20 5.54 -11.33 4.90
C HIS A 20 5.97 -12.67 5.50
N LYS A 21 7.23 -12.80 5.92
CA LYS A 21 7.71 -14.03 6.58
C LYS A 21 6.92 -14.30 7.86
N GLY A 22 6.41 -15.52 8.01
CA GLY A 22 5.66 -15.96 9.18
C GLY A 22 4.15 -15.66 9.16
N LEU A 23 3.64 -14.94 8.15
CA LEU A 23 2.20 -14.83 7.93
C LEU A 23 1.72 -15.93 6.97
N PRO A 24 0.48 -16.44 7.12
CA PRO A 24 -0.08 -17.40 6.18
C PRO A 24 -0.31 -16.73 4.82
N ALA A 25 -0.03 -17.47 3.76
CA ALA A 25 -0.37 -17.07 2.40
C ALA A 25 -1.90 -17.02 2.21
N PRO A 26 -2.42 -16.20 1.28
CA PRO A 26 -3.85 -16.16 0.99
C PRO A 26 -4.30 -17.47 0.37
N ILE A 27 -5.52 -17.88 0.70
CA ILE A 27 -6.24 -18.97 0.06
C ILE A 27 -7.30 -18.34 -0.84
N ILE A 28 -7.18 -18.55 -2.15
CA ILE A 28 -8.11 -18.05 -3.17
C ILE A 28 -8.69 -19.26 -3.90
N CYS A 29 -9.97 -19.54 -3.67
CA CYS A 29 -10.64 -20.70 -4.25
C CYS A 29 -12.10 -20.42 -4.59
N ASP A 30 -12.78 -21.39 -5.19
CA ASP A 30 -14.20 -21.30 -5.44
C ASP A 30 -15.01 -21.57 -4.16
N TYR A 31 -15.92 -20.65 -3.84
CA TYR A 31 -17.07 -20.97 -2.98
C TYR A 31 -18.14 -21.73 -3.77
N LEU A 32 -18.42 -21.25 -4.98
CA LEU A 32 -19.25 -21.92 -5.98
C LEU A 32 -18.52 -21.87 -7.31
N SER A 33 -18.13 -23.04 -7.83
CA SER A 33 -17.48 -23.13 -9.14
C SER A 33 -18.49 -22.99 -10.27
N ARG A 34 -18.00 -22.72 -11.48
CA ARG A 34 -18.86 -22.69 -12.68
C ARG A 34 -19.55 -24.03 -12.90
N GLU A 35 -18.83 -25.14 -12.72
CA GLU A 35 -19.38 -26.49 -12.84
C GLU A 35 -20.47 -26.81 -11.81
N GLU A 36 -20.28 -26.38 -10.56
CA GLU A 36 -21.34 -26.53 -9.54
C GLU A 36 -22.52 -25.60 -9.81
N SER A 37 -22.28 -24.38 -10.30
CA SER A 37 -23.36 -23.44 -10.64
C SER A 37 -24.29 -23.99 -11.72
N LYS A 38 -23.77 -24.70 -12.73
CA LYS A 38 -24.59 -25.35 -13.78
C LYS A 38 -25.63 -26.32 -13.23
N LYS A 39 -25.36 -26.94 -12.08
CA LYS A 39 -26.26 -27.90 -11.43
C LYS A 39 -27.38 -27.21 -10.65
N LEU A 40 -27.19 -25.93 -10.31
CA LEU A 40 -28.10 -25.15 -9.47
C LEU A 40 -28.98 -24.19 -10.30
N TYR A 41 -28.50 -23.76 -11.46
CA TYR A 41 -29.18 -22.75 -12.29
C TYR A 41 -29.65 -23.33 -13.63
N GLU A 42 -30.51 -22.58 -14.32
CA GLU A 42 -31.06 -22.98 -15.61
C GLU A 42 -29.97 -23.14 -16.70
N PRO A 43 -30.21 -24.00 -17.72
CA PRO A 43 -29.29 -24.14 -18.84
C PRO A 43 -28.92 -22.79 -19.46
N GLY A 44 -27.61 -22.56 -19.65
CA GLY A 44 -27.07 -21.29 -20.13
C GLY A 44 -26.69 -20.28 -19.04
N THR A 45 -26.94 -20.58 -17.76
CA THR A 45 -26.52 -19.77 -16.62
C THR A 45 -25.42 -20.45 -15.83
N GLU A 46 -24.18 -19.98 -15.98
CA GLU A 46 -23.03 -20.45 -15.19
C GLU A 46 -22.19 -19.26 -14.70
N PHE A 47 -21.74 -19.31 -13.45
CA PHE A 47 -20.87 -18.29 -12.88
C PHE A 47 -20.05 -18.84 -11.71
N GLN A 48 -19.07 -18.06 -11.28
CA GLN A 48 -18.17 -18.41 -10.19
C GLN A 48 -18.37 -17.42 -9.07
N ILE A 49 -18.44 -17.93 -7.84
CA ILE A 49 -18.34 -17.13 -6.62
C ILE A 49 -17.03 -17.52 -5.96
N GLY A 50 -16.09 -16.59 -5.89
CA GLY A 50 -14.81 -16.80 -5.21
C GLY A 50 -14.93 -16.68 -3.69
N LYS A 51 -14.04 -17.38 -2.99
CA LYS A 51 -13.75 -17.22 -1.57
C LYS A 51 -12.29 -16.83 -1.42
N ILE A 52 -12.05 -15.83 -0.58
CA ILE A 52 -10.70 -15.40 -0.22
C ILE A 52 -10.59 -15.47 1.30
N GLU A 53 -9.57 -16.16 1.79
CA GLU A 53 -9.13 -16.15 3.18
C GLU A 53 -7.69 -15.64 3.20
N MET A 54 -7.45 -14.49 3.82
CA MET A 54 -6.12 -13.88 3.83
C MET A 54 -5.95 -12.99 5.05
N VAL A 55 -4.69 -12.82 5.46
CA VAL A 55 -4.33 -11.69 6.33
C VAL A 55 -4.43 -10.40 5.55
N THR A 56 -4.71 -9.30 6.23
CA THR A 56 -4.94 -8.01 5.57
C THR A 56 -3.67 -7.34 5.05
N ASN A 57 -2.51 -7.70 5.60
CA ASN A 57 -1.18 -7.29 5.14
C ASN A 57 -0.72 -8.18 3.96
N THR A 58 -1.50 -8.21 2.87
CA THR A 58 -1.22 -9.01 1.67
C THR A 58 -1.29 -8.15 0.41
N GLY A 59 -0.30 -8.30 -0.46
CA GLY A 59 -0.17 -7.51 -1.68
C GLY A 59 0.15 -6.05 -1.36
N THR A 60 -0.27 -5.15 -2.23
CA THR A 60 -0.27 -3.72 -1.97
C THR A 60 -1.45 -3.36 -1.08
N TYR A 61 -1.19 -2.77 0.08
CA TYR A 61 -2.21 -2.45 1.08
C TYR A 61 -1.96 -1.09 1.70
N ILE A 62 -2.94 -0.64 2.50
CA ILE A 62 -2.77 0.52 3.37
C ILE A 62 -2.95 0.15 4.83
N ASP A 63 -2.29 0.90 5.71
CA ASP A 63 -2.53 0.91 7.15
C ASP A 63 -3.13 2.25 7.58
N VAL A 64 -4.13 2.17 8.45
CA VAL A 64 -4.80 3.32 9.08
C VAL A 64 -4.60 3.27 10.60
N PRO A 65 -4.92 4.33 11.37
CA PRO A 65 -4.58 4.42 12.79
C PRO A 65 -4.93 3.20 13.64
N PHE A 66 -6.06 2.54 13.35
CA PHE A 66 -6.48 1.32 14.05
C PHE A 66 -5.45 0.18 14.02
N HIS A 67 -4.62 0.08 12.96
CA HIS A 67 -3.57 -0.94 12.86
C HIS A 67 -2.61 -0.89 14.06
N ARG A 68 -2.28 0.32 14.52
CA ARG A 68 -1.34 0.55 15.64
C ARG A 68 -2.04 0.87 16.95
N TYR A 69 -3.17 1.57 16.91
CA TYR A 69 -3.85 2.15 18.06
C TYR A 69 -5.28 1.62 18.14
N LYS A 70 -5.59 0.85 19.19
CA LYS A 70 -6.90 0.22 19.39
C LYS A 70 -8.12 1.16 19.30
N ASP A 71 -7.93 2.45 19.61
CA ASP A 71 -8.97 3.49 19.61
C ASP A 71 -8.86 4.41 18.38
N GLY A 72 -7.92 4.13 17.48
CA GLY A 72 -7.74 4.85 16.21
C GLY A 72 -8.84 4.52 15.20
N ALA A 73 -9.00 5.37 14.19
CA ALA A 73 -9.97 5.15 13.12
C ALA A 73 -9.64 3.87 12.33
N ASP A 74 -10.63 2.99 12.19
CA ASP A 74 -10.59 1.83 11.30
C ASP A 74 -10.89 2.23 9.84
N LEU A 75 -10.77 1.29 8.90
CA LEU A 75 -11.02 1.56 7.47
C LEU A 75 -12.44 2.05 7.16
N ALA A 76 -13.43 1.78 8.02
CA ALA A 76 -14.78 2.30 7.85
C ALA A 76 -14.93 3.75 8.34
N GLN A 77 -14.03 4.20 9.21
CA GLN A 77 -14.00 5.52 9.83
C GLN A 77 -12.99 6.48 9.19
N THR A 78 -11.93 5.97 8.54
CA THR A 78 -10.96 6.79 7.82
C THR A 78 -11.65 7.62 6.74
N ALA A 79 -11.34 8.92 6.70
CA ALA A 79 -11.90 9.82 5.71
C ALA A 79 -11.37 9.50 4.30
N ILE A 80 -12.26 9.49 3.30
CA ILE A 80 -11.94 9.04 1.94
C ILE A 80 -10.94 9.95 1.22
N ASP A 81 -10.92 11.23 1.56
CA ASP A 81 -9.98 12.23 1.04
C ASP A 81 -8.52 11.98 1.43
N LYS A 82 -8.28 11.09 2.41
CA LYS A 82 -6.92 10.61 2.76
C LYS A 82 -6.39 9.52 1.84
N THR A 83 -7.22 8.99 0.94
CA THR A 83 -6.86 7.85 0.08
C THR A 83 -7.33 8.00 -1.36
N ALA A 84 -8.10 9.04 -1.68
CA ALA A 84 -8.67 9.23 -3.01
C ALA A 84 -8.30 10.60 -3.59
N GLY A 85 -7.60 10.60 -4.73
CA GLY A 85 -7.31 11.82 -5.48
C GLY A 85 -6.32 12.74 -4.79
N LEU A 86 -5.39 12.18 -4.03
CA LEU A 86 -4.32 12.94 -3.38
C LEU A 86 -3.34 13.46 -4.43
N GLU A 87 -2.92 14.72 -4.32
CA GLU A 87 -1.74 15.16 -5.08
C GLU A 87 -0.55 14.29 -4.67
N GLY A 88 0.05 13.62 -5.64
CA GLY A 88 1.16 12.70 -5.42
C GLY A 88 2.51 13.31 -5.76
N ILE A 89 3.51 12.94 -4.98
CA ILE A 89 4.92 13.21 -5.25
C ILE A 89 5.71 11.92 -5.10
N VAL A 90 6.74 11.76 -5.93
CA VAL A 90 7.71 10.67 -5.77
C VAL A 90 9.00 11.23 -5.20
N VAL A 91 9.48 10.60 -4.13
CA VAL A 91 10.80 10.83 -3.55
C VAL A 91 11.66 9.63 -3.92
N SER A 92 12.47 9.78 -4.96
CA SER A 92 13.41 8.75 -5.40
C SER A 92 14.63 8.72 -4.47
N VAL A 93 14.98 7.54 -3.98
CA VAL A 93 16.17 7.31 -3.17
C VAL A 93 17.18 6.46 -3.94
N ASP A 94 18.46 6.57 -3.57
CA ASP A 94 19.49 5.70 -4.15
C ASP A 94 19.16 4.22 -3.80
N PRO A 95 19.04 3.31 -4.79
CA PRO A 95 18.70 1.90 -4.56
C PRO A 95 19.69 1.11 -3.70
N THR A 96 20.87 1.68 -3.41
CA THR A 96 21.87 1.10 -2.50
C THR A 96 21.61 1.43 -1.02
N LEU A 97 20.75 2.41 -0.72
CA LEU A 97 20.42 2.80 0.64
C LEU A 97 19.34 1.89 1.23
N THR A 98 19.56 1.44 2.47
CA THR A 98 18.56 0.71 3.25
C THR A 98 17.82 1.63 4.22
N ALA A 99 18.52 2.54 4.89
CA ALA A 99 17.92 3.46 5.84
C ALA A 99 17.72 4.83 5.18
N ILE A 100 16.47 5.27 5.07
CA ILE A 100 16.08 6.52 4.42
C ILE A 100 15.84 7.57 5.50
N ASP A 101 16.74 8.55 5.57
CA ASP A 101 16.70 9.64 6.54
C ASP A 101 15.89 10.85 6.06
N GLU A 102 15.71 11.84 6.94
CA GLU A 102 14.90 13.02 6.70
C GLU A 102 15.41 13.91 5.55
N SER A 103 16.68 13.81 5.16
CA SER A 103 17.30 14.70 4.17
C SER A 103 16.62 14.62 2.80
N HIS A 104 16.02 13.47 2.49
CA HIS A 104 15.27 13.21 1.26
C HIS A 104 13.96 14.02 1.16
N PHE A 105 13.47 14.57 2.27
CA PHE A 105 12.17 15.25 2.34
C PHE A 105 12.28 16.77 2.58
N GLN A 106 13.47 17.27 2.97
CA GLN A 106 13.66 18.67 3.41
C GLN A 106 13.39 19.73 2.34
N HIS A 107 13.36 19.34 1.07
CA HIS A 107 13.20 20.25 -0.07
C HIS A 107 11.94 19.97 -0.89
N VAL A 108 11.01 19.20 -0.34
CA VAL A 108 9.77 18.79 -1.02
C VAL A 108 8.58 19.23 -0.20
N ASP A 109 7.61 19.90 -0.83
CA ASP A 109 6.34 20.22 -0.19
C ASP A 109 5.46 18.97 -0.12
N VAL A 110 5.41 18.35 1.05
CA VAL A 110 4.67 17.09 1.31
C VAL A 110 3.29 17.32 1.92
N LYS A 111 2.94 18.55 2.33
CA LYS A 111 1.77 18.80 3.18
C LYS A 111 0.47 18.43 2.48
N GLY A 112 -0.31 17.54 3.09
CA GLY A 112 -1.58 17.05 2.55
C GLY A 112 -1.46 16.17 1.30
N LYS A 113 -0.24 15.78 0.90
CA LYS A 113 0.03 14.99 -0.31
C LYS A 113 0.21 13.51 -0.01
N ALA A 114 0.20 12.69 -1.06
CA ALA A 114 0.73 11.33 -1.05
C ALA A 114 2.23 11.37 -1.34
N VAL A 115 3.05 11.06 -0.33
CA VAL A 115 4.52 10.98 -0.45
C VAL A 115 4.88 9.54 -0.78
N LEU A 116 5.21 9.24 -2.04
CA LEU A 116 5.57 7.90 -2.46
C LEU A 116 7.09 7.77 -2.56
N ILE A 117 7.67 6.89 -1.74
CA ILE A 117 9.10 6.67 -1.64
C ILE A 117 9.48 5.57 -2.63
N HIS A 118 10.24 5.94 -3.65
CA HIS A 118 10.68 5.04 -4.70
C HIS A 118 12.12 4.60 -4.43
N THR A 119 12.26 3.34 -4.04
CA THR A 119 13.53 2.67 -3.70
C THR A 119 13.95 1.68 -4.80
N GLY A 120 13.01 1.36 -5.71
CA GLY A 120 13.13 0.34 -6.74
C GLY A 120 13.10 -1.09 -6.18
N TRP A 121 12.69 -1.28 -4.91
CA TRP A 121 12.71 -2.58 -4.24
C TRP A 121 11.64 -3.55 -4.77
N ASP A 122 10.60 -3.01 -5.39
CA ASP A 122 9.55 -3.76 -6.09
C ASP A 122 10.09 -4.72 -7.15
N ARG A 123 11.30 -4.48 -7.69
CA ARG A 123 12.01 -5.40 -8.59
C ARG A 123 12.24 -6.80 -8.00
N TYR A 124 12.24 -6.94 -6.68
CA TYR A 124 12.41 -8.23 -5.99
C TYR A 124 11.09 -8.92 -5.67
N TRP A 125 9.93 -8.33 -5.97
CA TRP A 125 8.63 -8.88 -5.59
C TRP A 125 8.50 -10.39 -5.87
N ASN A 126 7.87 -11.10 -4.93
CA ASN A 126 7.68 -12.55 -4.96
C ASN A 126 9.00 -13.37 -4.99
N THR A 127 10.04 -12.84 -4.33
CA THR A 127 11.31 -13.55 -4.07
C THR A 127 11.67 -13.46 -2.59
N ASP A 128 12.56 -14.34 -2.12
CA ASP A 128 13.08 -14.29 -0.75
C ASP A 128 13.84 -12.98 -0.46
N ASP A 129 14.49 -12.41 -1.48
CA ASP A 129 15.23 -11.15 -1.37
C ASP A 129 14.31 -9.98 -1.04
N TYR A 130 13.06 -9.99 -1.52
CA TYR A 130 12.09 -8.95 -1.19
C TYR A 130 11.84 -8.84 0.32
N LEU A 131 11.88 -9.98 1.00
CA LEU A 131 11.52 -10.15 2.40
C LEU A 131 12.69 -9.89 3.36
N GLU A 132 13.89 -9.58 2.85
CA GLU A 132 15.09 -9.38 3.65
C GLU A 132 15.81 -8.09 3.28
N ASN A 133 16.43 -7.42 4.27
CA ASN A 133 17.27 -6.23 4.03
C ASN A 133 16.61 -5.12 3.18
N HIS A 134 15.28 -5.04 3.22
CA HIS A 134 14.51 -4.07 2.46
C HIS A 134 14.75 -2.64 2.97
N PRO A 135 14.65 -1.62 2.10
CA PRO A 135 14.68 -0.23 2.50
C PRO A 135 13.52 0.15 3.42
N TYR A 136 13.77 1.10 4.32
CA TYR A 136 12.82 1.58 5.33
C TYR A 136 13.09 3.05 5.71
N LEU A 137 12.13 3.69 6.37
CA LEU A 137 12.27 5.03 6.96
C LEU A 137 12.94 4.97 8.33
N THR A 138 13.93 5.83 8.56
CA THR A 138 14.43 6.04 9.92
C THR A 138 13.37 6.70 10.81
N GLU A 139 13.53 6.57 12.13
CA GLU A 139 12.68 7.29 13.09
C GLU A 139 12.72 8.82 12.87
N SER A 140 13.90 9.36 12.52
CA SER A 140 14.06 10.80 12.23
C SER A 140 13.31 11.22 10.96
N ALA A 141 13.31 10.38 9.92
CA ALA A 141 12.53 10.63 8.70
C ALA A 141 11.02 10.59 8.98
N ALA A 142 10.54 9.61 9.75
CA ALA A 142 9.15 9.52 10.14
C ALA A 142 8.71 10.73 10.99
N ALA A 143 9.52 11.13 11.97
CA ALA A 143 9.26 12.31 12.79
C ALA A 143 9.23 13.60 11.96
N TYR A 144 10.15 13.73 10.99
CA TYR A 144 10.16 14.84 10.06
C TYR A 144 8.87 14.88 9.23
N LEU A 145 8.49 13.77 8.60
CA LEU A 145 7.24 13.68 7.81
C LEU A 145 6.02 14.03 8.64
N VAL A 146 5.90 13.53 9.88
CA VAL A 146 4.84 13.93 10.82
C VAL A 146 4.78 15.45 10.99
N SER A 147 5.92 16.11 11.18
CA SER A 147 5.96 17.58 11.34
C SER A 147 5.48 18.34 10.09
N GLN A 148 5.60 17.72 8.91
CA GLN A 148 5.19 18.30 7.64
C GLN A 148 3.75 17.93 7.23
N GLN A 149 3.12 16.97 7.92
CA GLN A 149 1.71 16.56 7.75
C GLN A 149 1.31 16.17 6.31
N PRO A 150 1.94 15.17 5.67
CA PRO A 150 1.38 14.54 4.49
C PRO A 150 0.05 13.85 4.83
N ALA A 151 -0.79 13.63 3.81
CA ALA A 151 -2.01 12.85 4.00
C ALA A 151 -1.70 11.35 4.05
N LEU A 152 -0.73 10.92 3.24
CA LEU A 152 -0.32 9.52 3.07
C LEU A 152 1.18 9.43 2.81
N VAL A 153 1.82 8.40 3.36
CA VAL A 153 3.20 8.03 3.04
C VAL A 153 3.19 6.61 2.48
N GLY A 154 3.70 6.44 1.27
CA GLY A 154 3.79 5.17 0.57
C GLY A 154 5.23 4.74 0.35
N ILE A 155 5.51 3.44 0.31
CA ILE A 155 6.82 2.88 -0.04
C ILE A 155 6.66 1.65 -0.93
N ASP A 156 7.61 1.46 -1.86
CA ASP A 156 7.70 0.29 -2.75
C ASP A 156 8.50 -0.89 -2.16
N SER A 157 8.71 -0.89 -0.85
CA SER A 157 9.43 -1.92 -0.11
C SER A 157 8.48 -2.79 0.72
N MET A 158 9.04 -3.84 1.34
CA MET A 158 8.30 -4.82 2.12
C MET A 158 7.69 -4.25 3.41
N ASN A 159 8.33 -3.26 4.03
CA ASN A 159 7.80 -2.57 5.19
C ASN A 159 8.43 -1.18 5.30
N ILE A 160 7.68 -0.20 5.78
CA ILE A 160 8.16 1.17 6.00
C ILE A 160 9.09 1.27 7.21
N ASP A 161 9.07 0.29 8.13
CA ASP A 161 9.97 0.18 9.29
C ASP A 161 11.06 -0.89 9.10
N ASP A 162 12.18 -0.75 9.83
CA ASP A 162 13.18 -1.83 9.94
C ASP A 162 12.59 -3.08 10.63
N THR A 163 12.59 -4.20 9.90
CA THR A 163 12.08 -5.48 10.40
C THR A 163 13.10 -6.34 11.14
N LYS A 164 14.40 -5.97 11.16
CA LYS A 164 15.46 -6.67 11.92
C LYS A 164 15.26 -6.55 13.43
N GLY A 165 14.77 -5.38 13.86
CA GLY A 165 14.42 -5.09 15.25
C GLY A 165 12.95 -5.38 15.57
N LYS A 166 12.56 -5.07 16.81
CA LYS A 166 11.16 -5.12 17.27
C LYS A 166 10.47 -3.75 17.31
N ALA A 167 11.23 -2.68 17.09
CA ALA A 167 10.69 -1.33 17.05
C ALA A 167 10.01 -1.07 15.71
N ARG A 168 8.92 -0.29 15.72
CA ARG A 168 8.19 0.16 14.52
C ARG A 168 7.90 1.67 14.62
N PRO A 169 8.95 2.52 14.67
CA PRO A 169 8.80 3.95 14.87
C PRO A 169 8.01 4.64 13.75
N ALA A 170 8.17 4.26 12.48
CA ALA A 170 7.45 4.85 11.37
C ALA A 170 5.95 4.58 11.47
N HIS A 171 5.54 3.32 11.67
CA HIS A 171 4.14 2.99 11.94
C HIS A 171 3.60 3.76 13.15
N THR A 172 4.37 3.82 14.24
CA THR A 172 3.93 4.52 15.47
C THR A 172 3.72 6.00 15.21
N LEU A 173 4.70 6.70 14.64
CA LEU A 173 4.66 8.14 14.47
C LEU A 173 3.63 8.59 13.41
N LEU A 174 3.62 7.92 12.25
CA LEU A 174 2.74 8.27 11.13
C LEU A 174 1.27 8.01 11.50
N LEU A 175 0.94 6.78 11.92
CA LEU A 175 -0.43 6.42 12.28
C LEU A 175 -0.92 7.16 13.52
N GLY A 176 -0.02 7.48 14.46
CA GLY A 176 -0.34 8.28 15.65
C GLY A 176 -0.65 9.74 15.32
N SER A 177 -0.24 10.20 14.15
CA SER A 177 -0.51 11.53 13.60
C SER A 177 -1.58 11.50 12.50
N ASP A 178 -2.32 10.40 12.40
CA ASP A 178 -3.43 10.21 11.46
C ASP A 178 -2.99 10.33 9.97
N ILE A 179 -1.75 9.91 9.69
CA ILE A 179 -1.16 9.80 8.35
C ILE A 179 -1.28 8.34 7.90
N VAL A 180 -1.91 8.10 6.75
CA VAL A 180 -2.09 6.76 6.19
C VAL A 180 -0.76 6.22 5.65
N ILE A 181 -0.53 4.93 5.79
CA ILE A 181 0.65 4.25 5.22
C ILE A 181 0.21 3.40 4.04
N ALA A 182 0.98 3.37 2.95
CA ALA A 182 0.83 2.41 1.87
C ALA A 182 2.13 1.61 1.69
N GLU A 183 2.05 0.28 1.71
CA GLU A 183 3.22 -0.59 1.58
C GLU A 183 3.11 -1.47 0.34
N HIS A 184 4.24 -2.02 -0.10
CA HIS A 184 4.33 -2.86 -1.28
C HIS A 184 3.80 -2.18 -2.56
N LEU A 185 4.05 -0.87 -2.72
CA LEU A 185 3.80 -0.22 -4.00
C LEU A 185 4.76 -0.74 -5.07
N CYS A 186 4.40 -0.58 -6.34
CA CYS A 186 5.28 -0.89 -7.46
C CYS A 186 5.18 0.16 -8.56
N HIS A 187 6.09 0.08 -9.54
CA HIS A 187 6.08 0.93 -10.74
C HIS A 187 6.16 2.45 -10.45
N LEU A 188 6.72 2.84 -9.30
CA LEU A 188 6.87 4.24 -8.95
C LEU A 188 7.84 4.98 -9.90
N ASP A 189 8.71 4.25 -10.59
CA ASP A 189 9.57 4.75 -11.67
C ASP A 189 8.81 5.34 -12.86
N GLN A 190 7.55 4.95 -13.06
CA GLN A 190 6.71 5.45 -14.15
C GLN A 190 6.09 6.82 -13.85
N LEU A 191 6.21 7.31 -12.61
CA LEU A 191 5.63 8.56 -12.15
C LEU A 191 6.63 9.71 -12.30
N THR A 192 6.48 10.51 -13.35
CA THR A 192 7.46 11.56 -13.72
C THR A 192 6.89 12.98 -13.76
N GLU A 193 5.58 13.13 -13.53
CA GLU A 193 4.84 14.40 -13.56
C GLU A 193 3.94 14.53 -12.33
N SER A 194 3.23 15.65 -12.15
CA SER A 194 2.16 15.74 -11.15
C SER A 194 1.05 14.72 -11.45
N PHE A 195 0.67 13.94 -10.44
CA PHE A 195 -0.37 12.91 -10.55
C PHE A 195 -1.33 12.98 -9.38
N LEU A 196 -2.51 12.38 -9.57
CA LEU A 196 -3.42 12.09 -8.46
C LEU A 196 -3.26 10.62 -8.06
N PHE A 197 -3.02 10.38 -6.78
CA PHE A 197 -2.86 9.06 -6.20
C PHE A 197 -4.17 8.57 -5.58
N TYR A 198 -4.45 7.29 -5.76
CA TYR A 198 -5.62 6.61 -5.22
C TYR A 198 -5.18 5.29 -4.60
N ALA A 199 -5.61 5.02 -3.37
CA ALA A 199 -5.36 3.80 -2.60
C ALA A 199 -6.55 3.51 -1.66
N VAL A 200 -7.76 3.55 -2.21
CA VAL A 200 -9.00 3.50 -1.44
C VAL A 200 -9.29 2.06 -0.97
N PRO A 201 -9.42 1.81 0.34
CA PRO A 201 -9.73 0.48 0.87
C PRO A 201 -11.23 0.17 0.79
N PRO A 202 -11.63 -1.10 0.85
CA PRO A 202 -12.99 -1.48 1.22
C PRO A 202 -13.36 -0.91 2.61
N LYS A 203 -14.62 -0.54 2.77
CA LYS A 203 -15.14 0.08 3.99
C LYS A 203 -15.43 -0.96 5.08
N ILE A 204 -14.38 -1.55 5.65
CA ILE A 204 -14.45 -2.68 6.60
C ILE A 204 -14.31 -2.17 8.05
N LYS A 205 -15.32 -2.46 8.87
CA LYS A 205 -15.30 -2.14 10.31
C LYS A 205 -14.38 -3.09 11.07
N GLY A 206 -13.61 -2.56 12.01
CA GLY A 206 -12.73 -3.32 12.89
C GLY A 206 -11.45 -3.84 12.24
N SER A 207 -11.09 -3.30 11.06
CA SER A 207 -9.82 -3.60 10.40
C SER A 207 -8.99 -2.32 10.24
N GLY A 208 -7.69 -2.42 10.54
CA GLY A 208 -6.73 -1.33 10.40
C GLY A 208 -5.90 -1.41 9.11
N THR A 209 -6.03 -2.51 8.39
CA THR A 209 -5.27 -2.80 7.18
C THR A 209 -6.17 -3.49 6.19
N PHE A 210 -5.99 -3.24 4.89
CA PHE A 210 -6.57 -4.08 3.84
C PHE A 210 -5.87 -3.87 2.49
N PRO A 211 -5.82 -4.90 1.63
CA PRO A 211 -5.29 -4.74 0.29
C PRO A 211 -6.08 -3.72 -0.54
N VAL A 212 -5.37 -2.97 -1.37
CA VAL A 212 -5.95 -1.94 -2.25
C VAL A 212 -5.44 -2.14 -3.68
N ARG A 213 -6.21 -1.65 -4.65
CA ARG A 213 -5.68 -1.42 -5.99
C ARG A 213 -5.22 0.04 -6.04
N ALA A 214 -3.98 0.27 -5.61
CA ALA A 214 -3.33 1.57 -5.70
C ALA A 214 -3.02 1.92 -7.16
N PHE A 215 -3.31 3.16 -7.58
CA PHE A 215 -3.01 3.65 -8.92
C PHE A 215 -2.79 5.16 -8.94
N ALA A 216 -2.10 5.63 -9.97
CA ALA A 216 -1.94 7.05 -10.27
C ALA A 216 -2.69 7.45 -11.53
N GLU A 217 -3.41 8.58 -11.47
CA GLU A 217 -3.95 9.28 -12.64
C GLU A 217 -2.94 10.33 -13.10
N VAL A 218 -2.38 10.15 -14.30
CA VAL A 218 -1.43 11.08 -14.92
C VAL A 218 -2.07 11.83 -16.08
N GLN A 219 -1.78 13.13 -16.17
CA GLN A 219 -2.23 13.97 -17.29
C GLN A 219 -1.14 14.07 -18.35
N ARG A 220 -1.28 13.35 -19.46
CA ARG A 220 -0.40 13.60 -20.62
C ARG A 220 -0.70 14.97 -21.23
N LYS A 221 0.35 15.77 -21.43
CA LYS A 221 0.28 17.01 -22.22
C LYS A 221 -0.14 16.72 -23.65
#